data_AF-A0A1G5GUP6-F1
#
_entry.id   AF-A0A1G5GUP6-F1
#
_cell.length_a   1.000
_cell.length_b   1.000
_cell.length_c   1.000
_cell.angle_alpha   90.00
_cell.angle_beta   90.00
_cell.angle_gamma   90.00
#
_symmetry.space_group_name_H-M   'P 1'
#
loop_
_entity.id
_entity.type
_entity.pdbx_description
1 polymer ?
#
loop_
_entity_poly.entity_id
_entity_poly.type
_entity_poly.pdbx_seq_one_letter_code
_entity_poly.pdbx_strand_id
1 'polypeptide(L)'
;MIQAPIQKTIAASDWALLGLLSVIWGGSFLFVGVAVKELPPLIIVALRVSLAALALQIVLRVMGLSLPRERQAWATFFGMGILNNVIPFSLIVWGQSHIASGLASILNATTPLFTLIVAHYLTSDEKLTGAKLGGVLVGFIGVAVMIGSAALTSFNTNVLAQLAVLGAALSYGFSGVFGRRFKTLGIQPVVAATGQVTASSCMLLPVSLLVDRPWMLAMPSTATILSLLALALVSTAFAYLIFFRLLARAGATNVGLVTFLIPVSAILFGVLLLGETLEWRHMAGMVLISAGLMLIDGRPAAAMGRYLKAPRKSDERAFPPPCEEG
;
A
#
# COMPACT_ATOMS: atom_id res chain seq x y z
N MET A 1 12.74 1.82 28.25
CA MET A 1 12.41 2.79 27.19
C MET A 1 10.90 2.95 27.19
N ILE A 2 10.39 4.05 27.76
CA ILE A 2 8.95 4.29 27.95
C ILE A 2 8.34 4.54 26.57
N GLN A 3 7.50 3.63 26.07
CA GLN A 3 6.75 3.84 24.83
C GLN A 3 5.80 5.02 25.05
N ALA A 4 5.96 6.09 24.27
CA ALA A 4 5.03 7.21 24.27
C ALA A 4 3.60 6.70 23.96
N PRO A 5 2.57 7.20 24.66
CA PRO A 5 1.20 6.81 24.40
C PRO A 5 0.83 7.14 22.94
N ILE A 6 0.20 6.18 22.26
CA ILE A 6 -0.33 6.36 20.90
C ILE A 6 -1.25 7.59 20.91
N GLN A 7 -0.87 8.66 20.20
CA GLN A 7 -1.68 9.88 20.14
C GLN A 7 -3.05 9.57 19.52
N LYS A 8 -4.13 9.85 20.25
CA LYS A 8 -5.51 9.66 19.77
C LYS A 8 -5.89 10.60 18.62
N THR A 9 -5.08 11.63 18.36
CA THR A 9 -5.26 12.64 17.31
C THR A 9 -3.98 12.78 16.48
N ILE A 10 -4.09 12.65 15.16
CA ILE A 10 -2.96 12.77 14.22
C ILE A 10 -2.44 14.21 14.26
N ALA A 11 -1.16 14.40 14.59
CA ALA A 11 -0.53 15.71 14.55
C ALA A 11 -0.39 16.22 13.10
N ALA A 12 -0.36 17.55 12.90
CA ALA A 12 -0.16 18.13 11.56
C ALA A 12 1.11 17.60 10.86
N SER A 13 2.18 17.37 11.62
CA SER A 13 3.41 16.75 11.11
C SER A 13 3.21 15.33 10.57
N ASP A 14 2.31 14.54 11.17
CA ASP A 14 2.02 13.18 10.72
C ASP A 14 1.10 13.17 9.50
N TRP A 15 0.19 14.15 9.38
CA TRP A 15 -0.56 14.38 8.14
C TRP A 15 0.35 14.76 6.97
N ALA A 16 1.33 15.63 7.19
CA ALA A 16 2.33 15.99 6.18
C ALA A 16 3.17 14.78 5.75
N LEU A 17 3.60 13.95 6.70
CA LEU A 17 4.32 12.70 6.40
C LEU A 17 3.44 11.70 5.64
N LEU A 18 2.14 11.60 5.97
CA LEU A 18 1.20 10.73 5.26
C LEU A 18 1.01 11.19 3.80
N GLY A 19 0.86 12.50 3.58
CA GLY A 19 0.79 13.10 2.25
C GLY A 19 2.07 12.87 1.45
N LEU A 20 3.25 13.09 2.05
CA LEU A 20 4.54 12.81 1.43
C LEU A 20 4.69 11.33 1.07
N LEU A 21 4.31 10.42 1.99
CA LEU A 21 4.36 8.98 1.74
C LEU A 21 3.43 8.58 0.58
N SER A 22 2.24 9.16 0.51
CA SER A 22 1.31 8.97 -0.61
C SER A 22 1.93 9.41 -1.94
N VAL A 23 2.55 10.59 -1.97
CA VAL A 23 3.21 11.10 -3.18
C VAL A 23 4.36 10.18 -3.60
N ILE A 24 5.18 9.72 -2.66
CA ILE A 24 6.30 8.81 -2.94
C ILE A 24 5.82 7.46 -3.46
N TRP A 25 4.85 6.83 -2.79
CA TRP A 25 4.33 5.52 -3.21
C TRP A 25 3.45 5.61 -4.46
N GLY A 26 2.70 6.69 -4.66
CA GLY A 26 2.02 6.99 -5.91
C GLY A 26 2.99 7.20 -7.07
N GLY A 27 4.10 7.90 -6.81
CA GLY A 27 5.20 8.09 -7.76
C GLY A 27 5.88 6.78 -8.18
N SER A 28 5.82 5.73 -7.35
CA SER A 28 6.28 4.39 -7.75
C SER A 28 5.61 3.91 -9.05
N PHE A 29 4.31 4.19 -9.24
CA PHE A 29 3.58 3.77 -10.43
C PHE A 29 4.06 4.54 -11.68
N LEU A 30 4.36 5.83 -11.54
CA LEU A 30 4.99 6.64 -12.57
C LEU A 30 6.34 6.07 -13.00
N PHE A 31 7.23 5.81 -12.04
CA PHE A 31 8.58 5.30 -12.34
C PHE A 31 8.53 3.91 -12.99
N VAL A 32 7.61 3.05 -12.55
CA VAL A 32 7.35 1.76 -13.22
C VAL A 32 6.86 2.00 -14.66
N GLY A 33 5.89 2.89 -14.86
CA GLY A 33 5.36 3.22 -16.19
C GLY A 33 6.40 3.75 -17.18
N VAL A 34 7.45 4.42 -16.69
CA VAL A 34 8.63 4.78 -17.50
C VAL A 34 9.50 3.55 -17.78
N ALA A 35 9.87 2.79 -16.74
CA ALA A 35 10.83 1.70 -16.86
C ALA A 35 10.33 0.53 -17.72
N VAL A 36 9.03 0.19 -17.65
CA VAL A 36 8.45 -0.93 -18.43
C VAL A 36 8.46 -0.70 -19.94
N LYS A 37 8.76 0.52 -20.42
CA LYS A 37 8.91 0.82 -21.85
C LYS A 37 10.20 0.28 -22.45
N GLU A 38 11.23 0.09 -21.62
CA GLU A 38 12.58 -0.29 -22.09
C GLU A 38 13.10 -1.56 -21.43
N LEU A 39 12.58 -1.93 -20.25
CA LEU A 39 13.09 -3.05 -19.46
C LEU A 39 12.01 -4.10 -19.16
N PRO A 40 12.37 -5.39 -19.18
CA PRO A 40 11.51 -6.46 -18.70
C PRO A 40 11.10 -6.29 -17.23
N PRO A 41 9.88 -6.73 -16.84
CA PRO A 41 9.39 -6.61 -15.47
C PRO A 41 10.30 -7.22 -14.40
N LEU A 42 10.88 -8.40 -14.64
CA LEU A 42 11.69 -9.08 -13.61
C LEU A 42 12.99 -8.32 -13.32
N ILE A 43 13.67 -7.77 -14.33
CA ILE A 43 14.81 -6.85 -14.13
C ILE A 43 14.41 -5.62 -13.30
N ILE A 44 13.30 -4.96 -13.64
CA ILE A 44 12.85 -3.76 -12.92
C ILE A 44 12.67 -4.07 -11.43
N VAL A 45 11.98 -5.18 -11.12
CA VAL A 45 11.72 -5.57 -9.73
C VAL A 45 13.00 -6.01 -9.04
N ALA A 46 13.85 -6.82 -9.70
CA ALA A 46 15.12 -7.27 -9.15
C ALA A 46 16.02 -6.08 -8.78
N LEU A 47 16.23 -5.14 -9.71
CA LEU A 47 17.04 -3.94 -9.46
C LEU A 47 16.43 -3.07 -8.36
N ARG A 48 15.10 -2.89 -8.35
CA ARG A 48 14.38 -2.17 -7.28
C ARG A 48 14.73 -2.73 -5.90
N VAL A 49 14.56 -4.04 -5.72
CA VAL A 49 14.75 -4.66 -4.39
C VAL A 49 16.23 -4.80 -4.05
N SER A 50 17.13 -5.02 -5.02
CA SER A 50 18.57 -5.11 -4.78
C SER A 50 19.16 -3.78 -4.33
N LEU A 51 18.87 -2.69 -5.04
CA LEU A 51 19.34 -1.35 -4.68
C LEU A 51 18.73 -0.88 -3.35
N ALA A 52 17.44 -1.17 -3.13
CA ALA A 52 16.79 -0.86 -1.86
C ALA A 52 17.38 -1.69 -0.69
N ALA A 53 17.71 -2.97 -0.91
CA ALA A 53 18.36 -3.81 0.09
C ALA A 53 19.71 -3.22 0.50
N LEU A 54 20.53 -2.79 -0.47
CA LEU A 54 21.83 -2.16 -0.21
C LEU A 54 21.67 -0.87 0.61
N ALA A 55 20.75 0.01 0.20
CA ALA A 55 20.48 1.26 0.92
C ALA A 55 19.99 0.99 2.36
N LEU A 56 19.04 0.06 2.54
CA LEU A 56 18.51 -0.28 3.86
C LEU A 56 19.53 -0.99 4.76
N GLN A 57 20.45 -1.77 4.20
CA GLN A 57 21.59 -2.34 4.94
C GLN A 57 22.54 -1.24 5.44
N ILE A 58 22.80 -0.20 4.63
CA ILE A 58 23.59 0.96 5.06
C ILE A 58 22.90 1.68 6.21
N VAL A 59 21.59 1.96 6.08
CA VAL A 59 20.79 2.59 7.14
C VAL A 59 20.85 1.77 8.43
N LEU A 60 20.69 0.45 8.32
CA LEU A 60 20.69 -0.46 9.46
C LEU A 60 22.05 -0.43 10.20
N ARG A 61 23.17 -0.38 9.46
CA ARG A 61 24.51 -0.20 10.04
C ARG A 61 24.70 1.16 10.72
N VAL A 62 24.24 2.24 10.09
CA VAL A 62 24.31 3.60 10.67
C VAL A 62 23.49 3.70 11.96
N MET A 63 22.37 2.96 12.06
CA MET A 63 21.56 2.88 13.27
C MET A 63 22.17 1.97 14.35
N GLY A 64 23.32 1.35 14.12
CA GLY A 64 23.93 0.39 15.06
C GLY A 64 23.13 -0.90 15.22
N LEU A 65 22.25 -1.22 14.26
CA LEU A 65 21.48 -2.45 14.24
C LEU A 65 22.21 -3.50 13.39
N SER A 66 21.82 -4.77 13.52
CA SER A 66 22.28 -5.85 12.63
C SER A 66 21.12 -6.77 12.26
N LEU A 67 21.24 -7.43 11.10
CA LEU A 67 20.30 -8.50 10.75
C LEU A 67 20.53 -9.72 11.65
N PRO A 68 19.47 -10.35 12.16
CA PRO A 68 19.57 -11.59 12.93
C PRO A 68 20.28 -12.69 12.13
N ARG A 69 21.01 -13.56 12.84
CA ARG A 69 21.73 -14.71 12.25
C ARG A 69 20.90 -16.00 12.29
N GLU A 70 19.80 -15.98 13.02
CA GLU A 70 18.95 -17.14 13.27
C GLU A 70 18.24 -17.58 11.98
N ARG A 71 18.28 -18.90 11.70
CA ARG A 71 17.60 -19.50 10.54
C ARG A 71 16.10 -19.19 10.52
N GLN A 72 15.46 -19.14 11.69
CA GLN A 72 14.04 -18.83 11.81
C GLN A 72 13.72 -17.39 11.36
N ALA A 73 14.59 -16.42 11.67
CA ALA A 73 14.42 -15.05 11.24
C ALA A 73 14.53 -14.95 9.71
N TRP A 74 15.52 -15.61 9.11
CA TRP A 74 15.68 -15.67 7.66
C TRP A 74 14.52 -16.37 6.96
N ALA A 75 14.04 -17.51 7.48
CA ALA A 75 12.84 -18.15 6.94
C ALA A 75 11.63 -17.21 6.94
N THR A 76 11.49 -16.39 8.00
CA THR A 76 10.45 -15.37 8.09
C THR A 76 10.68 -14.22 7.10
N PHE A 77 11.94 -13.79 6.88
CA PHE A 77 12.28 -12.80 5.86
C PHE A 77 12.00 -13.30 4.44
N PHE A 78 12.30 -14.56 4.13
CA PHE A 78 11.97 -15.16 2.82
C PHE A 78 10.45 -15.24 2.62
N GLY A 79 9.71 -15.75 3.61
CA GLY A 79 8.24 -15.81 3.53
C GLY A 79 7.61 -14.43 3.34
N MET A 80 8.07 -13.44 4.11
CA MET A 80 7.59 -12.06 3.96
C MET A 80 8.04 -11.44 2.62
N GLY A 81 9.28 -11.68 2.20
CA GLY A 81 9.81 -11.21 0.93
C GLY A 81 8.99 -11.70 -0.26
N ILE A 82 8.57 -12.98 -0.24
CA ILE A 82 7.68 -13.55 -1.25
C ILE A 82 6.34 -12.81 -1.27
N LEU A 83 5.69 -12.70 -0.12
CA LEU A 83 4.32 -12.17 -0.02
C LEU A 83 4.23 -10.65 -0.20
N ASN A 84 5.29 -9.92 0.15
CA ASN A 84 5.28 -8.47 0.24
C ASN A 84 6.10 -7.78 -0.87
N ASN A 85 7.04 -8.48 -1.51
CA ASN A 85 7.87 -7.88 -2.56
C ASN A 85 7.83 -8.70 -3.84
N VAL A 86 8.24 -9.98 -3.82
CA VAL A 86 8.45 -10.80 -5.03
C VAL A 86 7.15 -10.94 -5.82
N ILE A 87 6.11 -11.53 -5.23
CA ILE A 87 4.82 -11.72 -5.90
C ILE A 87 4.20 -10.36 -6.26
N PRO A 88 3.96 -9.43 -5.31
CA PRO A 88 3.20 -8.24 -5.63
C PRO A 88 3.93 -7.30 -6.59
N PHE A 89 5.24 -7.08 -6.44
CA PHE A 89 5.95 -6.20 -7.36
C PHE A 89 6.06 -6.81 -8.76
N SER A 90 6.31 -8.12 -8.90
CA SER A 90 6.33 -8.77 -10.21
C SER A 90 4.98 -8.69 -10.91
N LEU A 91 3.88 -8.95 -10.20
CA LEU A 91 2.54 -8.87 -10.76
C LEU A 91 2.12 -7.44 -11.10
N ILE A 92 2.46 -6.45 -10.27
CA ILE A 92 2.15 -5.03 -10.53
C ILE A 92 2.95 -4.50 -11.72
N VAL A 93 4.27 -4.75 -11.77
CA VAL A 93 5.12 -4.25 -12.86
C VAL A 93 4.73 -4.90 -14.19
N TRP A 94 4.44 -6.21 -14.20
CA TRP A 94 3.89 -6.88 -15.38
C TRP A 94 2.49 -6.37 -15.74
N GLY A 95 1.61 -6.13 -14.76
CA GLY A 95 0.31 -5.52 -15.02
C GLY A 95 0.45 -4.16 -15.70
N GLN A 96 1.36 -3.31 -15.20
CA GLN A 96 1.61 -1.97 -15.73
C GLN A 96 2.26 -1.96 -17.13
N SER A 97 2.83 -3.07 -17.63
CA SER A 97 3.23 -3.14 -19.04
C SER A 97 2.04 -3.23 -20.00
N HIS A 98 0.82 -3.42 -19.46
CA HIS A 98 -0.40 -3.60 -20.24
C HIS A 98 -1.50 -2.60 -19.89
N ILE A 99 -1.49 -2.04 -18.67
CA ILE A 99 -2.52 -1.10 -18.20
C ILE A 99 -1.91 0.18 -17.66
N ALA A 100 -2.71 1.25 -17.67
CA ALA A 100 -2.32 2.55 -17.13
C ALA A 100 -1.90 2.47 -15.64
N SER A 101 -0.93 3.29 -15.29
CA SER A 101 -0.38 3.44 -13.94
C SER A 101 -1.48 3.82 -12.92
N GLY A 102 -2.37 4.75 -13.30
CA GLY A 102 -3.53 5.10 -12.50
C GLY A 102 -4.45 3.90 -12.23
N LEU A 103 -4.75 3.09 -13.25
CA LEU A 103 -5.60 1.90 -13.13
C LEU A 103 -4.96 0.84 -12.20
N ALA A 104 -3.67 0.55 -12.37
CA ALA A 104 -2.94 -0.38 -11.50
C ALA A 104 -2.96 0.10 -10.03
N SER A 105 -2.81 1.40 -9.79
CA SER A 105 -2.83 1.95 -8.44
C SER A 105 -4.17 1.80 -7.73
N ILE A 106 -5.29 2.01 -8.44
CA ILE A 106 -6.64 1.86 -7.88
C ILE A 106 -6.91 0.39 -7.56
N LEU A 107 -6.54 -0.53 -8.45
CA LEU A 107 -6.70 -1.97 -8.20
C LEU A 107 -5.84 -2.42 -7.01
N ASN A 108 -4.62 -1.92 -6.88
CA ASN A 108 -3.76 -2.23 -5.73
C ASN A 108 -4.34 -1.69 -4.39
N ALA A 109 -5.11 -0.59 -4.43
CA ALA A 109 -5.79 -0.03 -3.26
C ALA A 109 -6.88 -0.95 -2.67
N THR A 110 -7.23 -2.03 -3.36
CA THR A 110 -8.11 -3.09 -2.82
C THR A 110 -7.44 -3.97 -1.77
N THR A 111 -6.13 -3.82 -1.54
CA THR A 111 -5.36 -4.58 -0.54
C THR A 111 -6.10 -4.74 0.80
N PRO A 112 -6.68 -3.70 1.44
CA PRO A 112 -7.34 -3.88 2.73
C PRO A 112 -8.59 -4.76 2.67
N LEU A 113 -9.27 -4.87 1.51
CA LEU A 113 -10.37 -5.81 1.31
C LEU A 113 -9.87 -7.24 1.46
N PHE A 114 -8.77 -7.57 0.78
CA PHE A 114 -8.13 -8.87 0.86
C PHE A 114 -7.52 -9.12 2.24
N THR A 115 -6.85 -8.13 2.85
CA THR A 115 -6.31 -8.25 4.22
C THR A 115 -7.39 -8.65 5.21
N LEU A 116 -8.56 -8.02 5.13
CA LEU A 116 -9.69 -8.34 6.01
C LEU A 116 -10.21 -9.76 5.80
N ILE A 117 -10.34 -10.22 4.55
CA ILE A 117 -10.75 -11.59 4.22
C ILE A 117 -9.72 -12.58 4.77
N VAL A 118 -8.44 -12.35 4.49
CA VAL A 118 -7.35 -13.23 4.96
C VAL A 118 -7.29 -13.25 6.49
N ALA A 119 -7.43 -12.11 7.16
CA ALA A 119 -7.46 -12.02 8.62
C ALA A 119 -8.65 -12.79 9.21
N HIS A 120 -9.84 -12.71 8.61
CA HIS A 120 -11.02 -13.44 9.06
C HIS A 120 -10.79 -14.95 9.14
N TYR A 121 -10.11 -15.53 8.14
CA TYR A 121 -9.85 -16.97 8.09
C TYR A 121 -8.60 -17.38 8.87
N LEU A 122 -7.56 -16.55 8.90
CA LEU A 122 -6.26 -16.92 9.47
C LEU A 122 -6.00 -16.38 10.88
N THR A 123 -6.88 -15.53 11.42
CA THR A 123 -6.76 -15.01 12.79
C THR A 123 -8.06 -15.17 13.58
N SER A 124 -7.91 -15.17 14.90
CA SER A 124 -9.02 -15.34 15.84
C SER A 124 -9.65 -14.00 16.25
N ASP A 125 -8.87 -12.92 16.19
CA ASP A 125 -9.18 -11.59 16.72
C ASP A 125 -9.88 -10.67 15.71
N GLU A 126 -9.82 -10.96 14.41
CA GLU A 126 -10.28 -10.05 13.37
C GLU A 126 -11.31 -10.71 12.45
N LYS A 127 -12.58 -10.74 12.88
CA LYS A 127 -13.67 -11.37 12.14
C LYS A 127 -14.48 -10.38 11.30
N LEU A 128 -15.06 -10.89 10.20
CA LEU A 128 -16.03 -10.17 9.37
C LEU A 128 -17.32 -9.94 10.15
N THR A 129 -17.61 -8.69 10.43
CA THR A 129 -18.94 -8.25 10.90
C THR A 129 -19.84 -7.97 9.70
N GLY A 130 -21.15 -7.86 9.89
CA GLY A 130 -22.08 -7.53 8.79
C GLY A 130 -21.72 -6.23 8.05
N ALA A 131 -21.31 -5.20 8.78
CA ALA A 131 -20.86 -3.93 8.19
C ALA A 131 -19.57 -4.09 7.36
N LYS A 132 -18.59 -4.84 7.88
CA LYS A 132 -17.34 -5.14 7.19
C LYS A 132 -17.58 -5.97 5.92
N LEU A 133 -18.49 -6.95 5.98
CA LEU A 133 -18.91 -7.73 4.81
C LEU A 133 -19.56 -6.83 3.75
N GLY A 134 -20.46 -5.93 4.15
CA GLY A 134 -21.05 -4.94 3.25
C GLY A 134 -19.99 -4.08 2.53
N GLY A 135 -18.99 -3.59 3.28
CA GLY A 135 -17.89 -2.83 2.70
C GLY A 135 -17.04 -3.65 1.73
N VAL A 136 -16.78 -4.92 2.03
CA VAL A 136 -16.08 -5.86 1.12
C VAL A 136 -16.87 -6.06 -0.18
N LEU A 137 -18.18 -6.29 -0.09
CA LEU A 137 -19.04 -6.46 -1.26
C LEU A 137 -19.07 -5.20 -2.14
N VAL A 138 -19.26 -4.02 -1.55
CA VAL A 138 -19.22 -2.75 -2.28
C VAL A 138 -17.87 -2.54 -2.96
N GLY A 139 -16.76 -2.88 -2.27
CA GLY A 139 -15.43 -2.81 -2.84
C GLY A 139 -15.25 -3.72 -4.06
N PHE A 140 -15.70 -4.98 -3.99
CA PHE A 140 -15.64 -5.91 -5.12
C PHE A 140 -16.57 -5.55 -6.27
N ILE A 141 -17.73 -4.94 -5.99
CA ILE A 141 -18.57 -4.34 -7.05
C ILE A 141 -17.79 -3.24 -7.76
N GLY A 142 -17.07 -2.39 -7.02
CA GLY A 142 -16.17 -1.40 -7.61
C GLY A 142 -15.11 -2.01 -8.52
N VAL A 143 -14.47 -3.11 -8.09
CA VAL A 143 -13.53 -3.86 -8.93
C VAL A 143 -14.20 -4.40 -10.20
N ALA A 144 -15.38 -5.01 -10.09
CA ALA A 144 -16.12 -5.53 -11.24
C ALA A 144 -16.48 -4.42 -12.25
N VAL A 145 -16.87 -3.24 -11.76
CA VAL A 145 -17.14 -2.05 -12.60
C VAL A 145 -15.87 -1.59 -13.33
N MET A 146 -14.70 -1.62 -12.68
CA MET A 146 -13.44 -1.23 -13.33
C MET A 146 -13.02 -2.20 -14.44
N ILE A 147 -13.11 -3.50 -14.15
CA ILE A 147 -12.78 -4.55 -15.12
C ILE A 147 -13.75 -4.47 -16.31
N GLY A 148 -15.02 -4.18 -16.02
CA GLY A 148 -16.06 -4.01 -17.03
C GLY A 148 -16.52 -5.34 -17.62
N SER A 149 -17.52 -5.27 -18.50
CA SER A 149 -18.13 -6.44 -19.15
C SER A 149 -17.19 -7.14 -20.13
N ALA A 150 -16.08 -6.52 -20.53
CA ALA A 150 -15.11 -7.11 -21.45
C ALA A 150 -14.56 -8.45 -20.93
N ALA A 151 -14.36 -8.56 -19.61
CA ALA A 151 -13.91 -9.81 -18.97
C ALA A 151 -14.91 -10.96 -19.06
N LEU A 152 -16.20 -10.68 -19.31
CA LEU A 152 -17.21 -11.72 -19.52
C LEU A 152 -17.15 -12.30 -20.94
N THR A 153 -16.53 -11.57 -21.87
CA THR A 153 -16.49 -11.95 -23.30
C THR A 153 -15.13 -12.48 -23.74
N SER A 154 -14.02 -11.98 -23.19
CA SER A 154 -12.68 -12.51 -23.47
C SER A 154 -11.69 -12.21 -22.35
N PHE A 155 -10.84 -13.19 -22.04
CA PHE A 155 -9.68 -13.04 -21.15
C PHE A 155 -8.48 -12.49 -21.93
N ASN A 156 -8.58 -11.25 -22.38
CA ASN A 156 -7.48 -10.57 -23.06
C ASN A 156 -6.37 -10.15 -22.08
N THR A 157 -5.23 -9.69 -22.61
CA THR A 157 -4.06 -9.29 -21.81
C THR A 157 -4.38 -8.18 -20.80
N ASN A 158 -5.28 -7.26 -21.11
CA ASN A 158 -5.68 -6.19 -20.18
C ASN A 158 -6.42 -6.76 -18.96
N VAL A 159 -7.33 -7.71 -19.17
CA VAL A 159 -8.03 -8.40 -18.07
C VAL A 159 -7.03 -9.19 -17.23
N LEU A 160 -6.10 -9.92 -17.85
CA LEU A 160 -5.05 -10.65 -17.13
C LEU A 160 -4.16 -9.72 -16.31
N ALA A 161 -3.79 -8.56 -16.84
CA ALA A 161 -3.03 -7.53 -16.13
C ALA A 161 -3.76 -6.97 -14.91
N GLN A 162 -5.07 -6.72 -15.03
CA GLN A 162 -5.89 -6.29 -13.91
C GLN A 162 -6.01 -7.38 -12.83
N LEU A 163 -6.22 -8.63 -13.25
CA LEU A 163 -6.24 -9.79 -12.34
C LEU A 163 -4.88 -10.01 -11.67
N ALA A 164 -3.76 -9.78 -12.36
CA ALA A 164 -2.44 -9.83 -11.78
C ALA A 164 -2.28 -8.79 -10.67
N VAL A 165 -2.70 -7.54 -10.89
CA VAL A 165 -2.67 -6.50 -9.86
C VAL A 165 -3.58 -6.83 -8.67
N LEU A 166 -4.74 -7.45 -8.90
CA LEU A 166 -5.58 -7.96 -7.81
C LEU A 166 -4.91 -9.12 -7.06
N GLY A 167 -4.20 -9.99 -7.77
CA GLY A 167 -3.35 -11.04 -7.17
C GLY A 167 -2.24 -10.46 -6.30
N ALA A 168 -1.65 -9.32 -6.70
CA ALA A 168 -0.70 -8.57 -5.88
C ALA A 168 -1.36 -8.04 -4.59
N ALA A 169 -2.54 -7.43 -4.70
CA ALA A 169 -3.31 -6.95 -3.56
C ALA A 169 -3.69 -8.09 -2.59
N LEU A 170 -4.03 -9.27 -3.12
CA LEU A 170 -4.26 -10.47 -2.32
C LEU A 170 -2.98 -10.94 -1.60
N SER A 171 -1.84 -10.94 -2.29
CA SER A 171 -0.54 -11.27 -1.70
C SER A 171 -0.19 -10.32 -0.55
N TYR A 172 -0.47 -9.02 -0.70
CA TYR A 172 -0.35 -8.06 0.41
C TYR A 172 -1.30 -8.35 1.57
N GLY A 173 -2.51 -8.85 1.29
CA GLY A 173 -3.43 -9.33 2.32
C GLY A 173 -2.82 -10.44 3.19
N PHE A 174 -2.16 -11.41 2.56
CA PHE A 174 -1.38 -12.44 3.27
C PHE A 174 -0.18 -11.86 4.01
N SER A 175 0.55 -10.90 3.41
CA SER A 175 1.72 -10.29 4.05
C SER A 175 1.35 -9.54 5.33
N GLY A 176 0.19 -8.86 5.36
CA GLY A 176 -0.32 -8.15 6.53
C GLY A 176 -0.55 -9.07 7.75
N VAL A 177 -1.11 -10.26 7.54
CA VAL A 177 -1.28 -11.26 8.60
C VAL A 177 0.06 -11.95 8.92
N PHE A 178 0.83 -12.31 7.89
CA PHE A 178 2.12 -12.99 8.05
C PHE A 178 3.11 -12.17 8.87
N GLY A 179 3.13 -10.85 8.67
CA GLY A 179 4.01 -9.89 9.35
C GLY A 179 3.85 -9.85 10.87
N ARG A 180 2.73 -10.34 11.44
CA ARG A 180 2.55 -10.46 12.90
C ARG A 180 3.65 -11.32 13.56
N ARG A 181 4.27 -12.24 12.80
CA ARG A 181 5.39 -13.09 13.24
C ARG A 181 6.64 -12.28 13.62
N PHE A 182 6.90 -11.13 13.01
CA PHE A 182 8.06 -10.31 13.36
C PHE A 182 7.97 -9.77 14.80
N LYS A 183 6.75 -9.42 15.23
CA LYS A 183 6.51 -8.98 16.61
C LYS A 183 6.76 -10.10 17.60
N THR A 184 6.32 -11.33 17.31
CA THR A 184 6.56 -12.49 18.20
C THR A 184 8.04 -12.88 18.27
N LEU A 185 8.81 -12.62 17.20
CA LEU A 185 10.26 -12.83 17.16
C LEU A 185 11.07 -11.66 17.74
N GLY A 186 10.42 -10.59 18.23
CA GLY A 186 11.11 -9.40 18.73
C GLY A 186 11.89 -8.61 17.68
N ILE A 187 11.59 -8.81 16.39
CA ILE A 187 12.31 -8.16 15.29
C ILE A 187 11.72 -6.75 15.07
N GLN A 188 12.60 -5.74 15.13
CA GLN A 188 12.20 -4.35 14.89
C GLN A 188 11.71 -4.15 13.44
N PRO A 189 10.72 -3.28 13.18
CA PRO A 189 10.15 -3.08 11.84
C PRO A 189 11.18 -2.73 10.76
N VAL A 190 12.16 -1.88 11.06
CA VAL A 190 13.23 -1.53 10.12
C VAL A 190 14.11 -2.75 9.77
N VAL A 191 14.41 -3.60 10.76
CA VAL A 191 15.17 -4.85 10.57
C VAL A 191 14.36 -5.84 9.74
N ALA A 192 13.06 -5.96 10.00
CA ALA A 192 12.16 -6.79 9.22
C ALA A 192 12.09 -6.33 7.75
N ALA A 193 12.04 -5.03 7.52
CA ALA A 193 12.05 -4.45 6.17
C ALA A 193 13.35 -4.71 5.42
N THR A 194 14.49 -4.45 6.06
CA THR A 194 15.80 -4.73 5.46
C THR A 194 15.97 -6.22 5.17
N GLY A 195 15.55 -7.08 6.11
CA GLY A 195 15.61 -8.53 5.97
C GLY A 195 14.75 -9.05 4.81
N GLN A 196 13.47 -8.68 4.76
CA GLN A 196 12.58 -9.13 3.68
C GLN A 196 13.04 -8.63 2.30
N VAL A 197 13.53 -7.39 2.18
CA VAL A 197 13.97 -6.82 0.89
C VAL A 197 15.28 -7.47 0.46
N THR A 198 16.19 -7.74 1.40
CA THR A 198 17.41 -8.51 1.14
C THR A 198 17.08 -9.93 0.67
N ALA A 199 16.18 -10.64 1.36
CA ALA A 199 15.74 -11.97 0.94
C ALA A 199 15.07 -11.93 -0.45
N SER A 200 14.29 -10.88 -0.74
CA SER A 200 13.66 -10.67 -2.05
C SER A 200 14.70 -10.48 -3.16
N SER A 201 15.73 -9.70 -2.89
CA SER A 201 16.87 -9.54 -3.80
C SER A 201 17.58 -10.87 -4.06
N CYS A 202 17.83 -11.68 -3.02
CA CYS A 202 18.47 -12.99 -3.17
C CYS A 202 17.65 -13.95 -4.04
N MET A 203 16.32 -13.86 -4.02
CA MET A 203 15.44 -14.69 -4.87
C MET A 203 15.33 -14.17 -6.30
N LEU A 204 15.11 -12.86 -6.47
CA LEU A 204 14.79 -12.28 -7.77
C LEU A 204 16.01 -12.05 -8.65
N LEU A 205 17.17 -11.73 -8.06
CA LEU A 205 18.36 -11.42 -8.86
C LEU A 205 18.79 -12.63 -9.72
N PRO A 206 18.91 -13.87 -9.19
CA PRO A 206 19.23 -15.03 -10.03
C PRO A 206 18.18 -15.28 -11.12
N VAL A 207 16.89 -15.16 -10.78
CA VAL A 207 15.78 -15.39 -11.73
C VAL A 207 15.83 -14.38 -12.87
N SER A 208 16.03 -13.10 -12.56
CA SER A 208 16.16 -12.04 -13.56
C SER A 208 17.36 -12.25 -14.48
N LEU A 209 18.52 -12.64 -13.93
CA LEU A 209 19.71 -12.92 -14.74
C LEU A 209 19.51 -14.11 -15.69
N LEU A 210 18.82 -15.17 -15.23
CA LEU A 210 18.60 -16.37 -16.03
C LEU A 210 17.53 -16.18 -17.12
N VAL A 211 16.43 -15.49 -16.78
CA VAL A 211 15.26 -15.33 -17.66
C VAL A 211 15.47 -14.17 -18.63
N ASP A 212 15.77 -12.97 -18.13
CA ASP A 212 15.81 -11.76 -18.96
C ASP A 212 17.18 -11.49 -19.57
N ARG A 213 18.25 -12.07 -18.99
CA ARG A 213 19.64 -11.99 -19.49
C ARG A 213 20.02 -10.53 -19.85
N PRO A 214 20.08 -9.63 -18.85
CA PRO A 214 20.19 -8.18 -19.07
C PRO A 214 21.40 -7.74 -19.91
N TRP A 215 22.47 -8.52 -19.96
CA TRP A 215 23.64 -8.25 -20.80
C TRP A 215 23.37 -8.36 -22.32
N MET A 216 22.22 -8.91 -22.72
CA MET A 216 21.78 -8.93 -24.12
C MET A 216 20.80 -7.80 -24.46
N LEU A 217 20.38 -7.01 -23.47
CA LEU A 217 19.46 -5.89 -23.68
C LEU A 217 20.24 -4.63 -24.07
N ALA A 218 19.58 -3.74 -24.81
CA ALA A 218 20.10 -2.41 -25.08
C ALA A 218 20.26 -1.62 -23.77
N MET A 219 21.25 -0.73 -23.72
CA MET A 219 21.43 0.15 -22.58
C MET A 219 20.19 1.04 -22.41
N PRO A 220 19.53 1.04 -21.25
CA PRO A 220 18.36 1.88 -21.02
C PRO A 220 18.72 3.36 -21.08
N SER A 221 17.72 4.18 -21.41
CA SER A 221 17.83 5.63 -21.39
C SER A 221 18.08 6.17 -19.99
N THR A 222 18.61 7.39 -19.92
CA THR A 222 18.80 8.10 -18.64
C THR A 222 17.50 8.20 -17.84
N ALA A 223 16.35 8.36 -18.52
CA ALA A 223 15.04 8.43 -17.87
C ALA A 223 14.67 7.11 -17.16
N THR A 224 14.93 5.98 -17.80
CA THR A 224 14.72 4.64 -17.21
C THR A 224 15.66 4.40 -16.04
N ILE A 225 16.94 4.76 -16.15
CA ILE A 225 17.92 4.61 -15.07
C ILE A 225 17.52 5.45 -13.86
N LEU A 226 17.17 6.72 -14.06
CA LEU A 226 16.70 7.60 -12.98
C LEU A 226 15.40 7.09 -12.35
N SER A 227 14.49 6.53 -13.17
CA SER A 227 13.25 5.91 -12.67
C SER A 227 13.54 4.70 -11.80
N LEU A 228 14.50 3.84 -12.17
CA LEU A 228 14.93 2.69 -11.34
C LEU A 228 15.56 3.14 -10.03
N LEU A 229 16.42 4.16 -10.06
CA LEU A 229 17.03 4.73 -8.85
C LEU A 229 15.96 5.34 -7.94
N ALA A 230 15.01 6.09 -8.48
CA ALA A 230 13.91 6.66 -7.72
C ALA A 230 12.98 5.57 -7.15
N LEU A 231 12.73 4.50 -7.91
CA LEU A 231 11.91 3.37 -7.48
C LEU A 231 12.56 2.62 -6.29
N ALA A 232 13.88 2.40 -6.35
CA ALA A 232 14.63 1.73 -5.30
C ALA A 232 14.85 2.61 -4.07
N LEU A 233 15.45 3.78 -4.26
CA LEU A 233 15.95 4.61 -3.16
C LEU A 233 14.84 5.45 -2.53
N VAL A 234 13.99 6.06 -3.35
CA VAL A 234 12.91 6.94 -2.87
C VAL A 234 11.66 6.14 -2.52
N SER A 235 11.14 5.38 -3.49
CA SER A 235 9.84 4.70 -3.37
C SER A 235 9.86 3.43 -2.51
N THR A 236 11.06 2.89 -2.23
CA THR A 236 11.19 1.67 -1.42
C THR A 236 11.98 1.94 -0.13
N ALA A 237 13.27 2.27 -0.23
CA ALA A 237 14.11 2.42 0.97
C ALA A 237 13.67 3.61 1.84
N PHE A 238 13.62 4.83 1.28
CA PHE A 238 13.24 6.03 2.03
C PHE A 238 11.77 5.99 2.48
N ALA A 239 10.87 5.52 1.61
CA ALA A 239 9.46 5.36 1.94
C ALA A 239 9.23 4.44 3.15
N TYR A 240 9.98 3.34 3.28
CA TYR A 240 9.91 2.48 4.46
C TYR A 240 10.32 3.19 5.76
N LEU A 241 11.30 4.10 5.72
CA LEU A 241 11.67 4.89 6.90
C LEU A 241 10.54 5.82 7.34
N ILE A 242 9.89 6.50 6.38
CA ILE A 242 8.72 7.33 6.65
C ILE A 242 7.57 6.48 7.20
N PHE A 243 7.29 5.35 6.56
CA PHE A 243 6.22 4.42 6.95
C PHE A 243 6.41 3.93 8.38
N PHE A 244 7.61 3.50 8.78
CA PHE A 244 7.84 3.02 10.15
C PHE A 244 7.79 4.13 11.18
N ARG A 245 8.27 5.33 10.84
CA ARG A 245 8.13 6.50 11.70
C ARG A 245 6.66 6.85 11.93
N LEU A 246 5.85 6.84 10.88
CA LEU A 246 4.41 7.03 10.95
C LEU A 246 3.73 5.91 11.74
N LEU A 247 4.13 4.65 11.51
CA LEU A 247 3.57 3.49 12.19
C LEU A 247 3.82 3.57 13.71
N ALA A 248 5.02 4.00 14.11
CA ALA A 248 5.38 4.18 15.51
C ALA A 248 4.67 5.37 16.18
N ARG A 249 4.42 6.46 15.45
CA ARG A 249 3.82 7.70 16.01
C ARG A 249 2.30 7.71 15.96
N ALA A 250 1.73 7.38 14.80
CA ALA A 250 0.31 7.50 14.51
C ALA A 250 -0.45 6.16 14.57
N GLY A 251 0.25 5.02 14.57
CA GLY A 251 -0.35 3.69 14.64
C GLY A 251 -0.93 3.18 13.32
N ALA A 252 -1.10 1.86 13.21
CA ALA A 252 -1.44 1.17 11.97
C ALA A 252 -2.71 1.68 11.28
N THR A 253 -3.75 2.02 12.05
CA THR A 253 -5.02 2.54 11.51
C THR A 253 -4.82 3.85 10.76
N ASN A 254 -4.06 4.79 11.32
CA ASN A 254 -3.85 6.10 10.70
C ASN A 254 -2.90 6.00 9.50
N VAL A 255 -1.88 5.14 9.58
CA VAL A 255 -0.99 4.89 8.44
C VAL A 255 -1.74 4.25 7.27
N GLY A 256 -2.72 3.38 7.56
CA GLY A 256 -3.58 2.76 6.54
C GLY A 256 -4.35 3.76 5.66
N LEU A 257 -4.52 5.00 6.10
CA LEU A 257 -5.13 6.07 5.28
C LEU A 257 -4.34 6.34 4.00
N VAL A 258 -3.04 6.05 3.98
CA VAL A 258 -2.19 6.21 2.80
C VAL A 258 -2.73 5.40 1.61
N THR A 259 -3.37 4.26 1.84
CA THR A 259 -3.94 3.41 0.78
C THR A 259 -5.02 4.13 -0.03
N PHE A 260 -5.72 5.10 0.56
CA PHE A 260 -6.72 5.93 -0.14
C PHE A 260 -6.07 7.06 -0.94
N LEU A 261 -4.90 7.53 -0.51
CA LEU A 261 -4.23 8.68 -1.10
C LEU A 261 -3.34 8.28 -2.28
N ILE A 262 -2.72 7.09 -2.24
CA ILE A 262 -1.81 6.60 -3.29
C ILE A 262 -2.44 6.67 -4.69
N PRO A 263 -3.69 6.19 -4.92
CA PRO A 263 -4.29 6.26 -6.24
C PRO A 263 -4.44 7.70 -6.73
N VAL A 264 -4.79 8.65 -5.86
CA VAL A 264 -4.90 10.07 -6.23
C VAL A 264 -3.56 10.59 -6.76
N SER A 265 -2.46 10.32 -6.03
CA SER A 265 -1.12 10.72 -6.47
C SER A 265 -0.70 10.02 -7.77
N ALA A 266 -0.94 8.71 -7.89
CA ALA A 266 -0.59 7.93 -9.08
C ALA A 266 -1.37 8.37 -10.33
N ILE A 267 -2.67 8.65 -10.19
CA ILE A 267 -3.51 9.18 -11.27
C ILE A 267 -3.01 10.55 -11.72
N LEU A 268 -2.70 11.45 -10.79
CA LEU A 268 -2.16 12.77 -11.12
C LEU A 268 -0.85 12.65 -11.91
N PHE A 269 0.07 11.78 -11.48
CA PHE A 269 1.31 11.56 -12.22
C PHE A 269 1.09 10.88 -13.58
N GLY A 270 0.21 9.89 -13.66
CA GLY A 270 -0.13 9.21 -14.92
C GLY A 270 -0.70 10.18 -15.94
N VAL A 271 -1.68 11.01 -15.55
CA VAL A 271 -2.32 11.98 -16.43
C VAL A 271 -1.35 13.11 -16.83
N LEU A 272 -0.66 13.71 -15.86
CA LEU A 272 0.15 14.91 -16.10
C LEU A 272 1.52 14.62 -16.75
N LEU A 273 2.15 13.50 -16.41
CA LEU A 273 3.53 13.20 -16.82
C LEU A 273 3.64 12.06 -17.83
N LEU A 274 2.70 11.11 -17.84
CA LEU A 274 2.68 10.00 -18.80
C LEU A 274 1.64 10.20 -19.92
N GLY A 275 0.77 11.20 -19.82
CA GLY A 275 -0.32 11.42 -20.77
C GLY A 275 -1.38 10.33 -20.75
N GLU A 276 -1.53 9.62 -19.62
CA GLU A 276 -2.53 8.55 -19.48
C GLU A 276 -3.94 9.14 -19.46
N THR A 277 -4.89 8.43 -20.07
CA THR A 277 -6.31 8.73 -19.99
C THR A 277 -7.02 7.63 -19.22
N LEU A 278 -7.88 8.02 -18.28
CA LEU A 278 -8.69 7.09 -17.51
C LEU A 278 -10.13 7.14 -18.00
N GLU A 279 -10.67 5.96 -18.26
CA GLU A 279 -12.08 5.83 -18.59
C GLU A 279 -12.98 6.13 -17.39
N TRP A 280 -14.20 6.59 -17.67
CA TRP A 280 -15.23 6.85 -16.66
C TRP A 280 -15.45 5.68 -15.69
N ARG A 281 -15.42 4.44 -16.20
CA ARG A 281 -15.59 3.23 -15.38
C ARG A 281 -14.49 3.07 -14.31
N HIS A 282 -13.26 3.53 -14.59
CA HIS A 282 -12.18 3.49 -13.60
C HIS A 282 -12.45 4.47 -12.45
N MET A 283 -13.02 5.64 -12.74
CA MET A 283 -13.44 6.61 -11.72
C MET A 283 -14.62 6.11 -10.89
N ALA A 284 -15.65 5.56 -11.54
CA ALA A 284 -16.79 4.95 -10.84
C ALA A 284 -16.35 3.82 -9.91
N GLY A 285 -15.46 2.94 -10.39
CA GLY A 285 -14.91 1.86 -9.58
C GLY A 285 -14.04 2.34 -8.43
N MET A 286 -13.21 3.37 -8.64
CA MET A 286 -12.43 4.00 -7.57
C MET A 286 -13.31 4.55 -6.45
N VAL A 287 -14.43 5.20 -6.79
CA VAL A 287 -15.41 5.70 -5.83
C VAL A 287 -16.02 4.55 -5.03
N LEU A 288 -16.43 3.48 -5.70
CA LEU A 288 -17.01 2.30 -5.05
C LEU A 288 -16.00 1.58 -4.13
N ILE A 289 -14.76 1.39 -4.58
CA ILE A 289 -13.69 0.81 -3.75
C ILE A 289 -13.45 1.68 -2.52
N SER A 290 -13.35 3.00 -2.71
CA SER A 290 -13.15 3.96 -1.61
C SER A 290 -14.32 3.91 -0.62
N ALA A 291 -15.56 3.86 -1.11
CA ALA A 291 -16.74 3.74 -0.27
C ALA A 291 -16.77 2.42 0.52
N GLY A 292 -16.43 1.30 -0.12
CA GLY A 292 -16.33 0.00 0.54
C GLY A 292 -15.28 -0.02 1.65
N LEU A 293 -14.11 0.56 1.38
CA LEU A 293 -13.04 0.72 2.37
C LEU A 293 -13.43 1.64 3.53
N MET A 294 -14.16 2.73 3.28
CA MET A 294 -14.70 3.63 4.32
C MET A 294 -15.72 2.91 5.22
N LEU A 295 -16.55 2.02 4.64
CA LEU A 295 -17.47 1.18 5.41
C LEU A 295 -16.73 0.19 6.30
N ILE A 296 -15.60 -0.35 5.85
CA ILE A 296 -14.75 -1.25 6.64
C ILE A 296 -14.06 -0.52 7.80
N ASP A 297 -13.53 0.69 7.56
CA ASP A 297 -12.87 1.50 8.58
C ASP A 297 -13.86 1.97 9.67
N GLY A 298 -15.12 2.24 9.30
CA GLY A 298 -16.22 2.53 10.25
C GLY A 298 -16.12 3.86 10.99
N ARG A 299 -14.97 4.55 10.93
CA ARG A 299 -14.75 5.89 11.50
C ARG A 299 -15.70 6.96 10.92
N PRO A 300 -15.96 7.03 9.60
CA PRO A 300 -16.91 8.00 9.04
C PRO A 300 -18.33 7.76 9.56
N ALA A 301 -18.77 6.51 9.65
CA ALA A 301 -20.08 6.14 10.19
C ALA A 301 -20.20 6.46 11.69
N ALA A 302 -19.14 6.25 12.46
CA ALA A 302 -19.08 6.60 13.89
C ALA A 302 -19.01 8.11 14.15
N ALA A 303 -18.47 8.90 13.22
CA ALA A 303 -18.48 10.36 13.27
C ALA A 303 -19.87 10.91 12.92
N MET A 304 -20.49 10.38 11.85
CA MET A 304 -21.85 10.74 11.45
C MET A 304 -22.88 10.41 12.54
N GLY A 305 -22.78 9.22 13.17
CA GLY A 305 -23.65 8.84 14.29
C GLY A 305 -23.49 9.70 15.54
N ARG A 306 -22.29 10.26 15.77
CA ARG A 306 -22.07 11.25 16.84
C ARG A 306 -22.66 12.62 16.50
N TYR A 307 -22.62 13.02 15.23
CA TYR A 307 -23.22 14.27 14.77
C TYR A 307 -24.76 14.22 14.82
N LEU A 308 -25.35 13.07 14.44
CA LEU A 308 -26.80 12.84 14.48
C LEU A 308 -27.34 12.65 15.91
N LYS A 309 -26.53 12.16 16.85
CA LYS A 309 -26.87 12.06 18.28
C LYS A 309 -26.48 13.29 19.09
N ALA A 310 -25.86 14.32 18.49
CA ALA A 310 -25.58 15.55 19.20
C ALA A 310 -26.91 16.21 19.60
N PRO A 311 -27.15 16.50 20.89
CA PRO A 311 -28.39 17.13 21.30
C PRO A 311 -28.52 18.47 20.57
N ARG A 312 -29.61 18.62 19.83
CA ARG A 312 -30.00 19.88 19.19
C ARG A 312 -30.14 20.89 20.34
N LYS A 313 -29.24 21.88 20.43
CA LYS A 313 -29.42 23.04 21.32
C LYS A 313 -30.69 23.78 20.87
N SER A 314 -31.84 23.36 21.35
CA SER A 314 -33.10 24.06 21.27
C SER A 314 -33.70 24.06 22.68
N ASP A 315 -33.99 25.27 23.15
CA ASP A 315 -34.63 25.64 24.41
C ASP A 315 -33.79 25.62 25.70
N GLU A 316 -32.99 26.67 25.86
CA GLU A 316 -32.78 27.33 27.16
C GLU A 316 -32.65 28.84 26.94
N ARG A 317 -33.73 29.48 26.49
CA ARG A 317 -34.02 30.87 26.88
C ARG A 317 -34.76 30.80 28.22
N ALA A 318 -34.04 30.41 29.27
CA ALA A 318 -34.52 30.59 30.63
C ALA A 318 -34.47 32.10 30.93
N PHE A 319 -35.63 32.70 31.10
CA PHE A 319 -35.78 34.03 31.69
C PHE A 319 -35.02 34.08 33.04
N PRO A 320 -34.26 35.14 33.34
CA PRO A 320 -33.74 35.31 34.69
C PRO A 320 -34.90 35.47 35.68
N PRO A 321 -34.84 34.87 36.88
CA PRO A 321 -35.85 35.09 37.91
C PRO A 321 -35.81 36.55 38.38
N PRO A 322 -36.96 37.16 38.76
CA PRO A 322 -36.98 38.50 39.32
C PRO A 322 -36.25 38.50 40.67
N CYS A 323 -35.43 39.52 40.90
CA CYS A 323 -34.82 39.78 42.20
C CYS A 323 -35.93 40.00 43.23
N GLU A 324 -35.97 39.17 44.27
CA GLU A 324 -36.66 39.51 45.51
C GLU A 324 -35.59 39.86 46.56
N GLU A 325 -35.60 41.13 46.96
CA GLU A 325 -34.94 41.67 48.15
C GLU A 325 -35.80 41.34 49.37
N GLY A 326 -35.18 40.82 50.44
CA GLY A 326 -35.83 40.54 51.72
C GLY A 326 -35.00 39.64 52.62
#